data_AF-A0A7W6JPA8-F1
#
_entry.id   AF-A0A7W6JPA8-F1
#
_cell.length_a   1.000
_cell.length_b   1.000
_cell.length_c   1.000
_cell.angle_alpha   90.00
_cell.angle_beta   90.00
_cell.angle_gamma   90.00
#
_symmetry.space_group_name_H-M   'P 1'
#
loop_
_entity.id
_entity.type
_entity.pdbx_description
1 polymer ?
#
loop_
_entity_poly.entity_id
_entity_poly.type
_entity_poly.pdbx_seq_one_letter_code
_entity_poly.pdbx_strand_id
1 'polypeptide(L)' 'MKSLLKSELVRRNVTYADLAEKLAAIGVKENEPNIRNKISRGKFTAVFLLQCMDAIGASSLRLSDD' A
#
# COMPACT_ATOMS: atom_id res chain seq x y z
N MET A 1 -2.03 -2.99 -12.83
CA MET A 1 -2.02 -3.29 -11.38
C MET A 1 -0.79 -2.76 -10.63
N LYS A 2 0.45 -2.90 -11.14
CA LYS A 2 1.69 -2.51 -10.44
C LYS A 2 1.77 -1.03 -9.99
N SER A 3 1.05 -0.12 -10.64
CA SER A 3 1.08 1.30 -10.28
C SER A 3 0.02 1.73 -9.27
N LEU A 4 -1.07 0.99 -9.06
CA LEU A 4 -2.25 1.53 -8.36
C LEU A 4 -1.96 1.91 -6.89
N LEU A 5 -1.38 0.98 -6.14
CA LEU A 5 -1.03 1.21 -4.74
C LEU A 5 0.09 2.26 -4.63
N LYS A 6 1.06 2.23 -5.56
CA LYS A 6 2.13 3.22 -5.63
C LYS A 6 1.59 4.63 -5.92
N SER A 7 0.67 4.77 -6.87
CA SER A 7 0.01 6.02 -7.23
C SER A 7 -0.77 6.57 -6.04
N GLU A 8 -1.47 5.70 -5.29
CA GLU A 8 -2.21 6.12 -4.09
C GLU A 8 -1.28 6.62 -2.98
N LEU A 9 -0.15 5.93 -2.76
CA LEU A 9 0.88 6.37 -1.81
C LEU A 9 1.46 7.73 -2.19
N VAL A 10 1.78 7.94 -3.48
CA VAL A 10 2.27 9.22 -3.98
C VAL A 10 1.22 10.33 -3.83
N ARG A 11 -0.05 10.05 -4.18
CA ARG A 11 -1.18 11.01 -4.04
C ARG A 11 -1.39 11.45 -2.60
N ARG A 12 -1.15 10.54 -1.63
CA ARG A 12 -1.30 10.81 -0.19
C ARG A 12 -0.01 11.27 0.50
N ASN A 13 1.09 11.39 -0.25
CA ASN A 13 2.40 11.72 0.27
C ASN A 13 2.86 10.76 1.41
N VAL A 14 2.58 9.47 1.25
CA VAL A 14 2.91 8.39 2.20
C VAL A 14 4.11 7.61 1.66
N THR A 15 5.18 7.53 2.44
CA THR A 15 6.35 6.71 2.08
C THR A 15 6.12 5.23 2.40
N TYR A 16 6.98 4.35 1.91
CA TYR A 16 6.91 2.92 2.29
C TYR A 16 7.22 2.70 3.78
N ALA A 17 8.01 3.58 4.40
CA ALA A 17 8.27 3.56 5.83
C ALA A 17 7.01 3.93 6.62
N ASP A 18 6.34 5.02 6.23
CA ASP A 18 5.06 5.44 6.83
C ASP A 18 3.98 4.36 6.67
N LEU A 19 3.93 3.71 5.50
CA LEU A 19 3.01 2.60 5.26
C LEU A 19 3.31 1.43 6.20
N ALA A 20 4.58 1.10 6.45
CA ALA A 20 4.95 0.05 7.40
C ALA A 20 4.50 0.37 8.82
N GLU A 21 4.67 1.62 9.27
CA GLU A 21 4.21 2.08 10.57
C GLU A 21 2.68 2.04 10.70
N LYS A 22 1.96 2.52 9.67
CA LYS A 22 0.50 2.49 9.63
C LYS A 22 -0.06 1.07 9.58
N LEU A 23 0.58 0.16 8.85
CA LEU A 23 0.25 -1.26 8.83
C LEU A 23 0.49 -1.88 10.22
N ALA A 24 1.60 -1.54 10.88
CA ALA A 24 1.86 -2.02 12.24
C ALA A 24 0.79 -1.56 13.24
N ALA A 25 0.25 -0.33 13.07
CA ALA A 25 -0.82 0.19 13.91
C ALA A 25 -2.14 -0.61 13.80
N ILE A 26 -2.40 -1.25 12.64
CA ILE A 26 -3.55 -2.17 12.45
C ILE A 26 -3.18 -3.65 12.68
N GLY A 27 -2.01 -3.93 13.26
CA GLY A 27 -1.55 -5.28 13.60
C GLY A 27 -0.88 -6.05 12.45
N VAL A 28 -0.63 -5.41 11.31
CA VAL A 28 0.02 -6.00 10.14
C VAL A 28 1.54 -5.79 10.24
N LYS A 29 2.27 -6.88 10.53
CA LYS A 29 3.74 -6.85 10.66
C LYS A 29 4.41 -6.89 9.30
N GLU A 30 4.66 -5.71 8.75
CA GLU A 30 5.40 -5.53 7.50
C GLU A 30 6.55 -4.56 7.71
N ASN A 31 7.59 -4.68 6.89
CA ASN A 31 8.71 -3.74 6.88
C ASN A 31 8.87 -3.12 5.49
N GLU A 32 9.51 -1.96 5.44
CA GLU A 32 9.69 -1.20 4.19
C GLU A 32 10.29 -2.04 3.04
N PRO A 33 11.33 -2.88 3.25
CA PRO A 33 11.86 -3.73 2.19
C PRO A 33 10.86 -4.76 1.66
N ASN A 34 10.08 -5.40 2.53
CA ASN A 34 9.06 -6.38 2.12
C ASN A 34 7.93 -5.71 1.34
N ILE A 35 7.44 -4.56 1.81
CA ILE A 35 6.41 -3.77 1.14
C ILE A 35 6.89 -3.37 -0.25
N ARG A 36 8.09 -2.78 -0.35
CA ARG A 36 8.72 -2.41 -1.63
C ARG A 36 8.80 -3.62 -2.57
N ASN A 37 9.26 -4.76 -2.08
CA ASN A 37 9.38 -5.99 -2.87
C ASN A 37 8.01 -6.53 -3.33
N LYS A 38 7.00 -6.54 -2.47
CA LYS A 38 5.63 -6.99 -2.80
C LYS A 38 5.01 -6.11 -3.88
N ILE A 39 5.10 -4.79 -3.71
CA ILE A 39 4.54 -3.81 -4.66
C ILE A 39 5.29 -3.88 -5.99
N SER A 40 6.64 -3.90 -5.97
CA SER A 40 7.47 -3.98 -7.18
C SER A 40 7.24 -5.25 -7.99
N ARG A 41 7.12 -6.40 -7.31
CA ARG A 41 6.84 -7.70 -7.94
C ARG A 41 5.38 -7.83 -8.39
N GLY A 42 4.48 -7.01 -7.85
CA GLY A 42 3.04 -7.06 -8.15
C GLY A 42 2.37 -8.35 -7.67
N LYS A 43 2.99 -9.08 -6.74
CA LYS A 43 2.48 -10.32 -6.16
C LYS A 43 2.14 -10.06 -4.69
N PHE A 44 0.91 -9.67 -4.44
CA PHE A 44 0.34 -9.54 -3.09
C PHE A 44 -1.12 -10.00 -3.13
N THR A 45 -1.64 -10.38 -1.96
CA THR A 45 -3.03 -10.81 -1.81
C THR A 45 -3.97 -9.60 -1.85
N ALA A 46 -5.23 -9.80 -2.23
CA ALA A 46 -6.25 -8.75 -2.12
C ALA A 46 -6.41 -8.24 -0.67
N VAL A 47 -6.20 -9.12 0.31
CA VAL A 47 -6.19 -8.74 1.74
C VAL A 47 -5.11 -7.71 2.05
N PHE A 48 -3.89 -7.91 1.56
CA PHE A 48 -2.79 -6.95 1.75
C PHE A 48 -3.11 -5.59 1.11
N LEU A 49 -3.74 -5.58 -0.07
CA LEU A 49 -4.20 -4.35 -0.71
C LEU A 49 -5.19 -3.59 0.17
N LEU A 50 -6.21 -4.28 0.69
CA LEU A 50 -7.21 -3.68 1.58
C LEU A 50 -6.60 -3.18 2.89
N GLN A 51 -5.65 -3.93 3.47
CA GLN A 51 -4.90 -3.50 4.65
C GLN A 51 -4.08 -2.23 4.38
N CYS A 52 -3.41 -2.15 3.22
CA CYS A 52 -2.72 -0.92 2.84
C CYS A 52 -3.68 0.24 2.65
N MET A 53 -4.84 -0.01 2.03
CA MET A 53 -5.88 1.01 1.85
C MET A 53 -6.42 1.51 3.19
N ASP A 54 -6.76 0.62 4.11
CA ASP A 54 -7.21 0.96 5.45
C ASP A 54 -6.15 1.76 6.22
N ALA A 55 -4.89 1.29 6.20
CA ALA A 55 -3.75 1.92 6.84
C ALA A 55 -3.49 3.37 6.35
N ILE A 56 -3.71 3.64 5.05
CA ILE A 56 -3.54 4.98 4.47
C ILE A 56 -4.85 5.80 4.43
N GLY A 57 -5.95 5.26 4.99
CA GLY A 57 -7.27 5.89 5.00
C GLY A 57 -7.90 6.02 3.60
N ALA A 58 -7.58 5.10 2.69
CA ALA A 58 -8.15 5.06 1.33
C ALA A 58 -9.45 4.26 1.31
N SER A 59 -10.56 4.95 1.07
CA SER A 59 -11.88 4.36 0.87
C SER A 59 -12.20 4.01 -0.58
N SER A 60 -11.37 4.44 -1.53
CA SER A 60 -11.56 4.16 -2.97
C SER A 60 -10.22 3.91 -3.65
N LEU A 61 -10.19 2.95 -4.58
CA LEU A 61 -9.05 2.70 -5.45
C LEU A 61 -9.42 3.03 -6.90
N ARG A 62 -8.70 3.95 -7.52
CA ARG A 62 -8.92 4.33 -8.92
C ARG A 62 -8.11 3.42 -9.82
N LEU A 63 -8.79 2.55 -10.60
CA LEU A 63 -8.14 1.53 -11.44
C LEU A 63 -7.58 2.08 -12.77
N SER A 64 -8.02 3.27 -13.18
CA SER A 64 -7.61 3.96 -14.40
C SER A 64 -6.92 5.28 -14.03
N ASP A 65 -5.67 5.46 -14.49
CA ASP A 65 -5.05 6.79 -14.64
C ASP A 65 -5.37 7.22 -16.09
N ASP A 66 -6.56 7.78 -16.31
CA ASP A 66 -6.88 8.58 -17.50
C ASP A 66 -6.42 10.03 -17.30
#